data_AF-A0A3D2FVU3-F1
#
_entry.id   AF-A0A3D2FVU3-F1
#
_cell.length_a   1.000
_cell.length_b   1.000
_cell.length_c   1.000
_cell.angle_alpha   90.00
_cell.angle_beta   90.00
_cell.angle_gamma   90.00
#
_symmetry.space_group_name_H-M   'P 1'
#
loop_
_entity.id
_entity.type
_entity.pdbx_description
1 polymer ?
#
loop_
_entity_poly.entity_id
_entity_poly.type
_entity_poly.pdbx_seq_one_letter_code
_entity_poly.pdbx_strand_id
1 'polypeptide(L)'
;EMGPISNALIRGIERISGQPKIRKLYFDYVDEQRPFDSFWSDALERLNISVDLHRDFGAEIPRSGPTLIVANHPYGVVDGLVLCALVAQVRSDYKIITHRVLRQAPATMDKILPVDFDETEVALRTNIQTRKDAAA
;
A
#
# COMPACT_ATOMS: atom_id res chain seq x y z
N GLU A 1 19.90 11.70 14.30
CA GLU A 1 19.02 12.50 13.43
C GLU A 1 19.89 13.35 12.49
N MET A 2 19.56 13.45 11.20
CA MET A 2 20.29 14.33 10.29
C MET A 2 19.90 15.80 10.52
N GLY A 3 20.89 16.69 10.49
CA GLY A 3 20.69 18.12 10.75
C GLY A 3 19.76 18.81 9.72
N PRO A 4 19.19 19.98 10.07
CA PRO A 4 18.16 20.66 9.27
C PRO A 4 18.59 20.98 7.82
N ILE A 5 19.88 21.21 7.59
CA ILE A 5 20.43 21.47 6.24
C ILE A 5 20.39 20.20 5.37
N SER A 6 20.71 19.04 5.94
CA SER A 6 20.66 17.77 5.22
C SER A 6 19.23 17.41 4.82
N ASN A 7 18.27 17.61 5.73
CA ASN A 7 16.85 17.40 5.43
C ASN A 7 16.34 18.34 4.33
N ALA A 8 16.80 19.60 4.30
CA ALA A 8 16.45 20.54 3.25
C ALA A 8 17.04 20.13 1.88
N LEU A 9 18.28 19.65 1.85
CA LEU A 9 18.93 19.11 0.65
C LEU A 9 18.21 17.87 0.11
N ILE A 10 17.89 16.90 0.98
CA ILE A 10 17.14 15.68 0.60
C ILE A 10 15.80 16.06 -0.03
N ARG A 11 15.01 16.91 0.64
CA ARG A 11 13.71 17.38 0.11
C ARG A 11 13.86 18.12 -1.21
N GLY A 12 14.94 18.89 -1.38
CA GLY A 12 15.27 19.57 -2.64
C GLY A 12 15.51 18.58 -3.78
N ILE A 13 16.33 17.54 -3.53
CA ILE A 13 16.63 16.48 -4.50
C ILE A 13 15.37 15.68 -4.83
N GLU A 14 14.58 15.27 -3.84
CA GLU A 14 13.33 14.53 -4.04
C GLU A 14 12.33 15.31 -4.91
N ARG A 15 12.22 16.63 -4.66
CA ARG A 15 11.30 17.51 -5.37
C ARG A 15 11.70 17.75 -6.83
N ILE A 16 12.99 17.71 -7.15
CA ILE A 16 13.50 17.89 -8.52
C ILE A 16 13.51 16.55 -9.29
N SER A 17 13.70 15.43 -8.60
CA SER A 17 13.89 14.12 -9.24
C SER A 17 12.64 13.23 -9.23
N GLY A 18 12.44 12.45 -8.16
CA GLY A 18 11.47 11.37 -8.10
C GLY A 18 10.02 11.83 -7.90
N GLN A 19 9.80 12.86 -7.09
CA GLN A 19 8.45 13.30 -6.73
C GLN A 19 7.62 13.76 -7.95
N PRO A 20 8.15 14.55 -8.91
CA PRO A 20 7.40 14.92 -10.11
C PRO A 20 6.98 13.71 -10.95
N LYS A 21 7.87 12.72 -11.09
CA LYS A 21 7.60 11.50 -11.87
C LYS A 21 6.48 10.67 -11.24
N ILE A 22 6.58 10.40 -9.94
CA ILE A 22 5.55 9.63 -9.20
C ILE A 22 4.20 10.36 -9.23
N ARG A 23 4.22 11.69 -9.03
CA ARG A 23 3.01 12.50 -9.07
C ARG A 23 2.33 12.46 -10.44
N LYS A 24 3.12 12.54 -11.51
CA LYS A 24 2.60 12.43 -12.88
C LYS A 24 1.94 11.06 -13.12
N LEU A 25 2.62 9.98 -12.77
CA LEU A 25 2.07 8.61 -12.91
C LEU A 25 0.74 8.44 -12.17
N TYR A 26 0.61 9.03 -10.98
CA TYR A 26 -0.63 9.00 -10.21
C TYR A 26 -1.78 9.76 -10.90
N PHE A 27 -1.54 11.01 -11.34
CA PHE A 27 -2.59 11.79 -11.99
C PHE A 27 -2.98 11.20 -13.34
N ASP A 28 -2.01 10.72 -14.14
CA ASP A 28 -2.29 10.01 -15.39
C ASP A 28 -3.20 8.78 -15.12
N TYR A 29 -2.95 8.03 -14.04
CA TYR A 29 -3.80 6.89 -13.66
C TYR A 29 -5.23 7.31 -13.25
N VAL A 30 -5.37 8.39 -12.48
CA VAL A 30 -6.68 8.90 -12.05
C VAL A 30 -7.49 9.38 -13.25
N ASP A 31 -6.85 10.04 -14.22
CA ASP A 31 -7.49 10.58 -15.42
C ASP A 31 -7.95 9.46 -16.39
N GLU A 32 -7.26 8.32 -16.40
CA GLU A 32 -7.60 7.18 -17.28
C GLU A 32 -8.86 6.41 -16.86
N GLN A 33 -9.46 6.69 -15.69
CA GLN A 33 -10.72 6.10 -15.19
C GLN A 33 -10.77 4.56 -15.27
N ARG A 34 -9.63 3.90 -15.10
CA ARG A 34 -9.56 2.43 -15.13
C ARG A 34 -10.32 1.81 -13.95
N PRO A 35 -10.85 0.58 -14.11
CA PRO A 35 -11.48 -0.15 -13.01
C PRO A 35 -10.52 -0.25 -11.81
N PHE A 36 -10.97 0.14 -10.62
CA PHE A 36 -10.14 0.13 -9.41
C PHE A 36 -9.66 -1.28 -9.02
N ASP A 37 -10.31 -2.33 -9.54
CA ASP A 37 -9.98 -3.73 -9.29
C ASP A 37 -8.56 -4.11 -9.72
N SER A 38 -7.95 -3.38 -10.67
CA SER A 38 -6.59 -3.62 -11.16
C SER A 38 -5.54 -2.65 -10.63
N PHE A 39 -5.90 -1.78 -9.68
CA PHE A 39 -5.04 -0.69 -9.19
C PHE A 39 -3.61 -1.13 -8.85
N TRP A 40 -3.45 -2.23 -8.11
CA TRP A 40 -2.15 -2.69 -7.63
C TRP A 40 -1.25 -3.20 -8.76
N SER A 41 -1.81 -3.99 -9.67
CA SER A 41 -1.08 -4.50 -10.84
C SER A 41 -0.67 -3.36 -11.77
N ASP A 42 -1.59 -2.43 -12.04
CA ASP A 42 -1.32 -1.23 -12.85
C ASP A 42 -0.24 -0.35 -12.22
N ALA A 43 -0.23 -0.22 -10.88
CA ALA A 43 0.80 0.53 -10.18
C ALA A 43 2.19 -0.12 -10.34
N LEU A 44 2.29 -1.46 -10.23
CA LEU A 44 3.55 -2.17 -10.45
C LEU A 44 4.07 -1.98 -11.88
N GLU A 45 3.20 -2.09 -12.88
CA GLU A 45 3.55 -1.91 -14.29
C GLU A 45 4.08 -0.48 -14.55
N ARG A 46 3.35 0.55 -14.10
CA ARG A 46 3.74 1.95 -14.28
C ARG A 46 5.02 2.33 -13.54
N LEU A 47 5.28 1.71 -12.40
CA LEU A 47 6.51 1.87 -11.65
C LEU A 47 7.67 1.05 -12.23
N ASN A 48 7.41 0.22 -13.25
CA ASN A 48 8.38 -0.70 -13.84
C ASN A 48 8.99 -1.65 -12.80
N ILE A 49 8.13 -2.21 -11.93
CA ILE A 49 8.51 -3.16 -10.89
C ILE A 49 8.17 -4.57 -11.38
N SER A 50 9.20 -5.38 -11.61
CA SER A 50 9.07 -6.81 -11.91
C SER A 50 9.19 -7.62 -10.62
N VAL A 51 8.25 -8.54 -10.41
CA VAL A 51 8.25 -9.45 -9.27
C VAL A 51 8.83 -10.80 -9.70
N ASP A 52 10.02 -11.14 -9.19
CA ASP A 52 10.58 -12.49 -9.31
C ASP A 52 10.11 -13.32 -8.11
N LEU A 53 9.24 -14.30 -8.37
CA LEU A 53 8.51 -15.03 -7.34
C LEU A 53 8.86 -16.51 -7.39
N HIS A 54 9.50 -16.98 -6.32
CA HIS A 54 9.62 -18.41 -6.06
C HIS A 54 8.40 -18.90 -5.28
N ARG A 55 7.76 -19.97 -5.75
CA ARG A 55 6.65 -20.63 -5.06
C ARG A 55 7.00 -22.08 -4.81
N ASP A 56 6.92 -22.49 -3.55
CA ASP A 56 7.00 -23.90 -3.19
C ASP A 56 5.79 -24.65 -3.76
N PHE A 57 5.97 -25.95 -3.98
CA PHE A 57 4.88 -26.80 -4.46
C PHE A 57 3.71 -26.80 -3.47
N GLY A 58 2.51 -26.46 -3.97
CA GLY A 58 1.29 -26.35 -3.16
C GLY A 58 1.15 -25.02 -2.39
N ALA A 59 2.06 -24.07 -2.56
CA ALA A 59 1.92 -22.73 -1.99
C ALA A 59 0.87 -21.92 -2.76
N GLU A 60 -0.36 -21.91 -2.25
CA GLU A 60 -1.48 -21.20 -2.84
C GLU A 60 -2.15 -20.26 -1.83
N ILE A 61 -2.68 -19.14 -2.33
CA ILE A 61 -3.55 -18.26 -1.56
C ILE A 61 -4.94 -18.91 -1.53
N PRO A 62 -5.51 -19.24 -0.36
CA PRO A 62 -6.86 -19.81 -0.29
C PRO A 62 -7.89 -18.87 -0.90
N ARG A 63 -8.70 -19.35 -1.85
CA ARG A 63 -9.72 -18.55 -2.55
C ARG A 63 -10.87 -18.10 -1.64
N SER A 64 -11.08 -18.79 -0.53
CA SER A 64 -12.18 -18.55 0.39
C SER A 64 -11.80 -18.94 1.82
N GLY A 65 -12.57 -18.47 2.78
CA GLY A 65 -12.36 -18.73 4.20
C GLY A 65 -11.38 -17.74 4.84
N PRO A 66 -11.26 -17.77 6.18
CA PRO A 66 -10.37 -16.89 6.91
C PRO A 66 -8.90 -17.13 6.50
N THR A 67 -8.17 -16.06 6.23
CA THR A 67 -6.75 -16.13 5.84
C THR A 67 -6.03 -14.92 6.40
N LEU A 68 -4.93 -15.16 7.12
CA LEU A 68 -4.02 -14.13 7.60
C LEU A 68 -2.70 -14.28 6.86
N ILE A 69 -2.30 -13.24 6.13
CA ILE A 69 -1.01 -13.19 5.43
C ILE A 69 -0.05 -12.38 6.28
N VAL A 70 1.11 -12.97 6.58
CA VAL A 70 2.19 -12.32 7.31
C VAL A 70 3.44 -12.36 6.46
N ALA A 71 4.07 -11.21 6.28
CA ALA A 71 5.30 -11.06 5.52
C ALA A 71 6.26 -10.15 6.28
N ASN A 72 7.55 -10.35 6.06
CA ASN A 72 8.54 -9.32 6.35
C ASN A 72 8.30 -8.10 5.44
N HIS A 73 8.76 -6.92 5.87
CA HIS A 73 8.57 -5.66 5.13
C HIS A 73 9.87 -4.87 4.91
N PRO A 74 10.92 -5.47 4.31
CA PRO A 74 12.23 -4.83 4.21
C PRO A 74 12.25 -3.66 3.24
N TYR A 75 11.37 -3.63 2.23
CA TYR A 75 11.35 -2.58 1.19
C TYR A 75 10.24 -1.55 1.40
N GLY A 76 9.49 -1.65 2.51
CA GLY A 76 8.41 -0.72 2.78
C GLY A 76 7.32 -0.80 1.72
N VAL A 77 6.71 0.33 1.37
CA VAL A 77 5.51 0.46 0.52
C VAL A 77 5.48 -0.49 -0.70
N VAL A 78 6.63 -0.76 -1.34
CA VAL A 78 6.75 -1.70 -2.47
C VAL A 78 6.27 -3.11 -2.11
N ASP A 79 6.64 -3.66 -0.94
CA ASP A 79 6.19 -5.01 -0.55
C ASP A 79 4.67 -5.03 -0.39
N GLY A 80 4.10 -3.94 0.12
CA GLY A 80 2.66 -3.74 0.21
C GLY A 80 2.01 -3.84 -1.16
N LEU A 81 2.51 -3.09 -2.15
CA LEU A 81 2.00 -3.14 -3.53
C LEU A 81 2.06 -4.55 -4.11
N VAL A 82 3.20 -5.25 -3.96
CA VAL A 82 3.39 -6.60 -4.48
C VAL A 82 2.41 -7.58 -3.84
N LEU A 83 2.29 -7.57 -2.51
CA LEU A 83 1.35 -8.43 -1.79
C LEU A 83 -0.11 -8.14 -2.21
N CYS A 84 -0.49 -6.87 -2.31
CA CYS A 84 -1.82 -6.49 -2.79
C CYS A 84 -2.09 -7.04 -4.19
N ALA A 85 -1.15 -6.87 -5.12
CA ALA A 85 -1.30 -7.30 -6.50
C ALA A 85 -1.42 -8.83 -6.62
N LEU A 86 -0.66 -9.58 -5.82
CA LEU A 86 -0.74 -11.04 -5.80
C LEU A 86 -2.06 -11.53 -5.20
N VAL A 87 -2.54 -10.91 -4.11
CA VAL A 87 -3.80 -11.28 -3.46
C VAL A 87 -5.00 -10.90 -4.31
N ALA A 88 -5.00 -9.70 -4.93
CA ALA A 88 -6.07 -9.20 -5.77
C ALA A 88 -6.37 -10.09 -6.99
N GLN A 89 -5.37 -10.83 -7.48
CA GLN A 89 -5.55 -11.82 -8.57
C GLN A 89 -6.36 -13.05 -8.15
N VAL A 90 -6.44 -13.32 -6.84
CA VAL A 90 -7.09 -14.53 -6.30
C VAL A 90 -8.36 -14.19 -5.53
N ARG A 91 -8.38 -13.04 -4.85
CA ARG A 91 -9.42 -12.62 -3.91
C ARG A 91 -9.70 -11.12 -4.03
N SER A 92 -10.97 -10.73 -3.92
CA SER A 92 -11.40 -9.33 -3.85
C SER A 92 -11.78 -8.88 -2.44
N ASP A 93 -11.95 -9.82 -1.50
CA ASP A 93 -12.44 -9.63 -0.13
C ASP A 93 -11.35 -9.33 0.91
N TYR A 94 -10.12 -9.07 0.47
CA TYR A 94 -8.99 -8.82 1.37
C TYR A 94 -9.01 -7.41 1.98
N LYS A 95 -8.36 -7.29 3.15
CA LYS A 95 -8.07 -6.02 3.83
C LYS A 95 -6.60 -5.98 4.22
N ILE A 96 -6.02 -4.78 4.29
CA ILE A 96 -4.61 -4.55 4.61
C ILE A 96 -4.49 -3.55 5.72
N ILE A 97 -3.82 -3.94 6.79
CA ILE A 97 -3.53 -3.09 7.92
C ILE A 97 -2.28 -2.28 7.59
N THR A 98 -2.40 -0.96 7.51
CA THR A 98 -1.26 -0.08 7.18
C THR A 98 -1.44 1.34 7.71
N HIS A 99 -0.41 2.16 7.58
CA HIS A 99 -0.41 3.54 8.06
C HIS A 99 -1.54 4.37 7.43
N ARG A 100 -2.24 5.18 8.24
CA ARG A 100 -3.39 6.00 7.82
C ARG A 100 -3.16 6.87 6.58
N VAL A 101 -1.92 7.33 6.38
CA VAL A 101 -1.51 8.20 5.26
C VAL A 101 -1.69 7.52 3.90
N LEU A 102 -1.67 6.19 3.83
CA LEU A 102 -1.88 5.47 2.57
C LEU A 102 -3.36 5.40 2.16
N ARG A 103 -4.28 5.81 3.03
CA ARG A 103 -5.74 5.89 2.75
C ARG A 103 -6.12 7.11 1.89
N GLN A 104 -5.16 7.72 1.19
CA GLN A 104 -5.39 8.93 0.40
C GLN A 104 -5.82 8.66 -1.05
N ALA A 105 -5.55 7.45 -1.58
CA ALA A 105 -5.98 7.07 -2.92
C ALA A 105 -7.40 6.47 -2.86
N PRO A 106 -8.40 7.04 -3.57
CA PRO A 106 -9.77 6.51 -3.57
C PRO A 106 -9.85 5.04 -3.96
N ALA A 107 -8.99 4.62 -4.91
CA ALA A 107 -8.90 3.26 -5.42
C ALA A 107 -8.57 2.18 -4.36
N THR A 108 -8.01 2.58 -3.21
CA THR A 108 -7.53 1.66 -2.18
C THR A 108 -8.25 1.85 -0.84
N MET A 109 -9.18 2.81 -0.76
CA MET A 109 -9.82 3.18 0.51
C MET A 109 -10.64 2.05 1.12
N ASP A 110 -11.25 1.18 0.30
CA ASP A 110 -12.02 0.04 0.78
C ASP A 110 -11.12 -1.11 1.24
N LYS A 111 -9.90 -1.23 0.71
CA LYS A 111 -8.96 -2.31 1.07
C LYS A 111 -8.13 -1.99 2.32
N ILE A 112 -8.03 -0.73 2.74
CA ILE A 112 -7.14 -0.30 3.82
C ILE A 112 -7.86 -0.25 5.18
N LEU A 113 -7.27 -0.92 6.16
CA LEU A 113 -7.54 -0.77 7.59
C LEU A 113 -6.46 0.14 8.20
N PRO A 114 -6.77 1.41 8.50
CA PRO A 114 -5.75 2.39 8.87
C PRO A 114 -5.27 2.20 10.31
N VAL A 115 -3.96 2.29 10.52
CA VAL A 115 -3.32 2.41 11.83
C VAL A 115 -2.72 3.80 11.96
N ASP A 116 -2.93 4.42 13.12
CA ASP A 116 -2.38 5.71 13.50
C ASP A 116 -1.40 5.54 14.66
N PHE A 117 -0.16 5.96 14.46
CA PHE A 117 0.91 5.81 15.46
C PHE A 117 1.12 7.07 16.30
N ASP A 118 0.37 8.14 16.05
CA ASP A 118 0.45 9.34 16.87
C ASP A 118 0.00 9.03 18.31
N GLU A 119 0.64 9.64 19.30
CA GLU A 119 0.30 9.49 20.71
C GLU A 119 -0.88 10.42 21.10
N THR A 120 -2.02 10.28 20.41
CA THR A 120 -3.22 11.10 20.62
C THR A 120 -4.47 10.26 20.88
N GLU A 121 -5.47 10.84 21.55
CA GLU A 121 -6.76 10.17 21.74
C GLU A 121 -7.45 9.81 20.41
N VAL A 122 -7.27 10.64 19.38
CA VAL A 122 -7.83 10.42 18.05
C VAL A 122 -7.19 9.19 17.39
N ALA A 123 -5.87 9.06 17.49
CA ALA A 123 -5.15 7.89 17.00
C ALA A 123 -5.58 6.61 17.74
N LEU A 124 -5.72 6.67 19.07
CA LEU A 124 -6.22 5.54 19.86
C LEU A 124 -7.62 5.11 19.41
N ARG A 125 -8.55 6.06 19.22
CA ARG A 125 -9.90 5.77 18.73
C ARG A 125 -9.88 5.13 17.34
N THR A 126 -9.01 5.63 16.45
CA THR A 126 -8.82 5.08 15.09
C THR A 126 -8.36 3.63 15.17
N ASN A 127 -7.35 3.32 15.98
CA ASN A 127 -6.82 1.96 16.12
C ASN A 127 -7.84 0.99 16.74
N ILE A 128 -8.64 1.45 17.71
CA ILE A 128 -9.73 0.64 18.29
C ILE A 128 -10.80 0.33 17.23
N GLN A 129 -11.16 1.31 16.40
CA GLN A 129 -12.13 1.11 15.32
C GLN A 129 -11.59 0.13 14.28
N THR A 130 -10.36 0.33 13.81
CA THR A 130 -9.68 -0.59 12.88
C THR A 130 -9.65 -2.02 13.40
N ARG A 131 -9.41 -2.22 14.71
CA ARG A 131 -9.46 -3.55 15.32
C ARG A 131 -10.86 -4.18 15.27
N LYS A 132 -11.92 -3.39 15.44
CA LYS A 132 -13.30 -3.88 15.31
C LYS A 132 -13.62 -4.25 13.87
N ASP A 133 -13.23 -3.40 12.92
CA ASP A 133 -13.46 -3.62 11.49
C ASP A 133 -12.70 -4.84 10.97
N ALA A 134 -11.53 -5.15 11.55
CA ALA A 134 -10.76 -6.35 11.23
C ALA A 134 -11.39 -7.65 11.74
N ALA A 135 -12.26 -7.58 12.75
CA ALA A 135 -12.91 -8.73 13.36
C ALA A 135 -14.34 -8.95 12.85
N ALA A 136 -14.84 -8.05 12.00
CA ALA A 136 -16.16 -8.11 11.37
C ALA A 136 -16.10 -8.85 10.03
#